data_AF-G8XAQ2-F1
#
_entry.id   AF-G8XAQ2-F1
#
_cell.length_a   1.000
_cell.length_b   1.000
_cell.length_c   1.000
_cell.angle_alpha   90.00
_cell.angle_beta   90.00
_cell.angle_gamma   90.00
#
_symmetry.space_group_name_H-M   'P 1'
#
loop_
_entity.id
_entity.type
_entity.pdbx_description
1 polymer ?
#
loop_
_entity_poly.entity_id
_entity_poly.type
_entity_poly.pdbx_seq_one_letter_code
_entity_poly.pdbx_strand_id
1 'polypeptide(L)'
;MQYDKRSTRSNWIRILTPHAESGKGFHFIPEIDEEVLVGFESGNAEKPFVLGTHYNGSETSGYHTSGNDVKAIHTRSGTKIILNDAKVLFL
;
A
#
# COMPACT_ATOMS: atom_id res chain seq x y z
N MET A 1 7.82 -17.38 -13.46
CA MET A 1 7.49 -16.35 -14.44
C MET A 1 8.22 -16.70 -15.73
N GLN A 2 7.58 -16.58 -16.89
CA GLN A 2 8.35 -16.48 -18.13
C GLN A 2 9.09 -15.14 -18.13
N TYR A 3 10.37 -15.18 -17.78
CA TYR A 3 11.28 -14.06 -17.92
C TYR A 3 11.68 -13.98 -19.39
N ASP A 4 11.01 -13.14 -20.18
CA ASP A 4 11.49 -12.85 -21.53
C ASP A 4 12.77 -12.02 -21.40
N LYS A 5 13.92 -12.66 -21.58
CA LYS A 5 15.25 -12.02 -21.55
C LYS A 5 15.40 -10.88 -22.57
N ARG A 6 14.46 -10.69 -23.51
CA ARG A 6 14.45 -9.60 -24.51
C ARG A 6 13.49 -8.46 -24.15
N SER A 7 12.62 -8.65 -23.17
CA SER A 7 11.65 -7.65 -22.71
C SER A 7 11.99 -7.25 -21.27
N THR A 8 12.30 -5.97 -21.05
CA THR A 8 12.53 -5.40 -19.72
C THR A 8 11.25 -5.28 -18.88
N ARG A 9 10.14 -5.91 -19.30
CA ARG A 9 8.82 -5.74 -18.70
C ARG A 9 8.33 -7.08 -18.14
N SER A 10 7.92 -7.06 -16.86
CA SER A 10 7.15 -8.15 -16.28
C SER A 10 5.73 -8.17 -16.83
N ASN A 11 5.05 -9.31 -16.70
CA ASN A 11 3.61 -9.38 -16.92
C ASN A 11 2.86 -8.52 -15.88
N TRP A 12 1.62 -8.14 -16.23
CA TRP A 12 0.70 -7.52 -15.28
C TRP A 12 0.27 -8.52 -14.21
N ILE A 13 0.23 -8.06 -12.96
CA ILE A 13 -0.19 -8.84 -11.79
C ILE A 13 -1.30 -8.11 -11.03
N ARG A 14 -2.16 -8.86 -10.34
CA ARG A 14 -3.32 -8.30 -9.62
C ARG A 14 -2.88 -7.71 -8.27
N ILE A 15 -3.59 -6.70 -7.80
CA ILE A 15 -3.41 -6.09 -6.47
C ILE A 15 -4.55 -6.55 -5.55
N LEU A 16 -4.20 -6.95 -4.33
CA LEU A 16 -5.16 -7.17 -3.25
C LEU A 16 -5.66 -5.81 -2.75
N THR A 17 -6.98 -5.65 -2.69
CA THR A 17 -7.62 -4.47 -2.09
C THR A 17 -8.50 -4.90 -0.91
N PRO A 18 -8.58 -4.10 0.17
CA PRO A 18 -9.41 -4.43 1.32
C PRO A 18 -10.89 -4.71 1.01
N HIS A 19 -11.44 -4.10 -0.04
CA HIS A 19 -12.82 -4.34 -0.49
C HIS A 19 -12.95 -4.04 -1.98
N ALA A 20 -13.46 -5.01 -2.76
CA ALA A 20 -13.69 -4.85 -4.19
C ALA A 20 -15.03 -5.46 -4.60
N GLU A 21 -15.82 -4.67 -5.33
CA GLU A 21 -17.02 -5.10 -6.02
C GLU A 21 -17.19 -4.24 -7.29
N SER A 22 -18.16 -4.60 -8.14
CA SER A 22 -18.50 -3.79 -9.31
C SER A 22 -18.97 -2.39 -8.90
N GLY A 23 -18.20 -1.36 -9.25
CA GLY A 23 -18.55 0.05 -9.02
C GLY A 23 -18.40 0.56 -7.57
N LYS A 24 -17.92 -0.27 -6.63
CA LYS A 24 -17.69 0.13 -5.23
C LYS A 24 -16.51 -0.62 -4.64
N GLY A 25 -15.80 0.01 -3.71
CA GLY A 25 -14.62 -0.59 -3.09
C GLY A 25 -13.62 0.41 -2.57
N PHE A 26 -12.48 -0.12 -2.13
CA PHE A 26 -11.30 0.62 -1.77
C PHE A 26 -10.39 0.72 -3.00
N HIS A 27 -10.17 1.94 -3.52
CA HIS A 27 -9.38 2.16 -4.73
C HIS A 27 -8.16 3.05 -4.42
N PHE A 28 -7.12 2.41 -3.91
CA PHE A 28 -5.81 3.02 -3.64
C PHE A 28 -4.76 2.19 -4.39
N ILE A 29 -4.26 2.74 -5.49
CA ILE A 29 -3.27 2.10 -6.36
C ILE A 29 -1.90 2.71 -6.03
N PRO A 30 -0.85 1.89 -5.89
CA PRO A 30 0.50 2.39 -5.69
C PRO A 30 0.92 3.35 -6.80
N GLU A 31 1.73 4.33 -6.45
CA GLU A 31 2.32 5.28 -7.38
C GLU A 31 3.54 4.67 -8.11
N ILE A 32 3.97 5.32 -9.19
CA ILE A 32 5.23 4.96 -9.85
C ILE A 32 6.38 5.17 -8.84
N ASP A 33 7.34 4.25 -8.87
CA ASP A 33 8.52 4.19 -7.98
C ASP A 33 8.23 3.79 -6.53
N GLU A 34 6.98 3.45 -6.16
CA GLU A 34 6.68 2.85 -4.87
C GLU A 34 7.05 1.36 -4.81
N GLU A 35 7.53 0.93 -3.64
CA GLU A 35 7.87 -0.46 -3.38
C GLU A 35 6.63 -1.27 -2.99
N VAL A 36 6.47 -2.45 -3.59
CA VAL A 36 5.34 -3.34 -3.35
C VAL A 36 5.80 -4.68 -2.80
N LEU A 37 5.00 -5.22 -1.89
CA LEU A 37 5.15 -6.60 -1.43
C LEU A 37 4.39 -7.55 -2.36
N VAL A 38 5.10 -8.54 -2.93
CA VAL A 38 4.52 -9.54 -3.82
C VAL A 38 4.34 -10.87 -3.09
N GLY A 39 3.12 -11.37 -3.09
CA GLY A 39 2.76 -12.73 -2.67
C GLY A 39 2.57 -13.68 -3.85
N PHE A 40 2.48 -14.97 -3.56
CA PHE A 40 2.33 -16.03 -4.55
C PHE A 40 1.24 -17.01 -4.15
N GLU A 41 0.25 -17.25 -5.02
CA GLU A 41 -0.87 -18.14 -4.73
C GLU A 41 -0.35 -19.55 -4.42
N SER A 42 -0.60 -20.04 -3.19
CA SER A 42 -0.13 -21.34 -2.71
C SER A 42 1.38 -21.57 -2.92
N GLY A 43 2.19 -20.51 -2.82
CA GLY A 43 3.64 -20.58 -3.04
C GLY A 43 4.07 -20.77 -4.50
N ASN A 44 3.14 -20.68 -5.46
CA ASN A 44 3.45 -20.83 -6.88
C ASN A 44 3.99 -19.52 -7.47
N ALA A 45 5.29 -19.50 -7.80
CA ALA A 45 5.98 -18.35 -8.39
C ALA A 45 5.40 -17.88 -9.75
N GLU A 46 4.63 -18.72 -10.45
CA GLU A 46 3.91 -18.37 -11.67
C GLU A 46 2.59 -17.62 -11.41
N LYS A 47 2.15 -17.53 -10.15
CA LYS A 47 0.90 -16.87 -9.75
C LYS A 47 1.15 -15.73 -8.75
N PRO A 48 1.92 -14.70 -9.14
CA PRO A 48 2.16 -13.54 -8.30
C PRO A 48 0.93 -12.64 -8.14
N PHE A 49 0.84 -11.96 -7.01
CA PHE A 49 -0.08 -10.84 -6.76
C PHE A 49 0.55 -9.85 -5.78
N VAL A 50 0.17 -8.58 -5.87
CA VAL A 50 0.60 -7.54 -4.93
C VAL A 50 -0.26 -7.61 -3.68
N LEU A 51 0.36 -7.66 -2.51
CA LEU A 51 -0.29 -7.60 -1.20
C LEU A 51 -0.56 -6.17 -0.75
N GLY A 52 0.33 -5.24 -1.09
CA GLY A 52 0.28 -3.84 -0.70
C GLY A 52 1.64 -3.16 -0.87
N THR A 53 1.79 -1.97 -0.29
CA THR A 53 3.03 -1.20 -0.24
C THR A 53 3.58 -1.16 1.18
N HIS A 54 4.87 -0.87 1.31
CA HIS A 54 5.48 -0.56 2.60
C HIS A 54 6.37 0.67 2.50
N TYR A 55 6.57 1.29 3.65
CA TYR A 55 7.64 2.27 3.86
C TYR A 55 8.98 1.54 3.92
N ASN A 56 10.04 2.18 3.43
CA ASN A 56 11.40 1.66 3.45
C ASN A 56 12.32 2.60 4.24
N GLY A 57 13.62 2.33 4.29
CA GLY A 57 14.55 3.14 5.11
C GLY A 57 14.61 4.62 4.72
N SER A 58 14.26 4.98 3.48
CA SER A 58 14.22 6.36 2.99
C SER A 58 12.84 7.00 3.07
N GLU A 59 11.76 6.22 2.89
CA GLU A 59 10.38 6.71 2.87
C GLU A 59 9.64 6.35 4.16
N THR A 60 8.99 7.32 4.81
CA THR A 60 8.26 7.09 6.07
C THR A 60 6.86 7.67 6.03
N SER A 61 5.97 7.21 6.92
CA SER A 61 4.61 7.75 6.99
C SER A 61 4.56 9.22 7.41
N GLY A 62 5.55 9.70 8.17
CA GLY A 62 5.51 11.01 8.81
C GLY A 62 4.47 11.13 9.93
N TYR A 63 3.76 10.06 10.28
CA TYR A 63 2.69 10.04 11.30
C TYR A 63 3.08 9.30 12.58
N HIS A 64 4.34 8.88 12.70
CA HIS A 64 4.82 8.21 13.89
C HIS A 64 4.76 9.14 15.12
N THR A 65 4.24 8.59 16.22
CA THR A 65 4.28 9.19 17.55
C THR A 65 4.63 8.08 18.53
N SER A 66 5.24 8.42 19.67
CA SER A 66 5.58 7.44 20.70
C SER A 66 4.34 6.73 21.26
N GLY A 67 3.18 7.41 21.27
CA GLY A 67 1.90 6.87 21.74
C GLY A 67 1.09 6.15 20.66
N ASN A 68 1.53 6.14 19.39
CA ASN A 68 0.70 5.74 18.25
C ASN A 68 -0.64 6.50 18.22
N ASP A 69 -0.61 7.80 18.52
CA ASP A 69 -1.80 8.64 18.68
C ASP A 69 -2.44 8.99 17.32
N VAL A 70 -1.68 8.94 16.22
CA VAL A 70 -2.14 9.39 14.90
C VAL A 70 -2.42 8.20 13.98
N LYS A 71 -3.64 8.12 13.44
CA LYS A 71 -4.01 7.25 12.32
C LYS A 71 -4.41 8.13 11.13
N ALA A 72 -3.82 7.88 9.97
CA ALA A 72 -4.01 8.77 8.83
C ALA A 72 -4.20 8.03 7.51
N ILE A 73 -5.00 8.63 6.63
CA ILE A 73 -5.01 8.40 5.19
C ILE A 73 -4.50 9.70 4.55
N HIS A 74 -3.45 9.61 3.74
CA HIS A 74 -2.81 10.77 3.11
C HIS A 74 -2.50 10.45 1.65
N THR A 75 -3.00 11.26 0.73
CA THR A 75 -2.75 11.10 -0.71
C THR A 75 -1.61 11.99 -1.20
N ARG A 76 -1.01 11.66 -2.35
CA ARG A 76 0.09 12.41 -2.98
C ARG A 76 -0.20 13.92 -3.16
N SER A 77 -1.46 14.30 -3.38
CA SER A 77 -1.85 15.71 -3.53
C SER A 77 -1.97 16.48 -2.20
N GLY A 78 -1.78 15.81 -1.07
CA GLY A 78 -1.88 16.40 0.27
C GLY A 78 -3.25 16.28 0.94
N THR A 79 -4.22 15.59 0.33
CA THR A 79 -5.53 15.33 0.97
C THR A 79 -5.36 14.36 2.13
N LYS A 80 -5.93 14.71 3.29
CA LYS A 80 -5.72 13.97 4.54
C LYS A 80 -7.03 13.69 5.26
N ILE A 81 -7.16 12.47 5.78
CA ILE A 81 -8.06 12.11 6.87
C ILE A 81 -7.16 11.76 8.06
N ILE A 82 -7.31 12.45 9.18
CA ILE A 82 -6.49 12.25 10.38
C ILE A 82 -7.41 11.98 11.57
N LEU A 83 -7.20 10.84 12.22
CA LEU A 83 -7.78 10.49 13.50
C LEU A 83 -6.68 10.64 14.54
N ASN A 84 -6.93 11.43 15.57
CA ASN A 84 -5.98 11.69 16.64
C ASN A 84 -6.55 11.21 17.98
N ASP A 85 -5.96 10.15 18.51
CA ASP A 85 -6.33 9.50 19.76
C ASP A 85 -5.61 10.11 20.98
N ALA A 86 -4.80 11.16 20.79
CA ALA A 86 -4.14 11.85 21.90
C ALA A 86 -5.20 12.32 22.90
N LYS A 87 -5.06 11.87 24.14
CA LYS A 87 -6.00 12.17 25.22
C LYS A 87 -6.01 13.67 25.48
N VAL A 88 -7.01 14.38 24.94
CA VAL A 88 -7.24 15.78 25.30
C VAL A 88 -7.92 15.78 26.67
N LEU A 89 -7.12 15.93 27.72
CA LEU A 89 -7.64 16.34 29.02
C LEU A 89 -8.12 17.78 28.87
N PHE A 90 -9.41 17.95 28.61
CA PHE A 90 -10.07 19.20 28.93
C PHE A 90 -10.12 19.29 30.47
N LEU A 91 -9.38 20.25 31.02
CA LEU A 91 -9.66 20.78 32.36
C LEU A 91 -10.86 21.71 32.28
#